data_AF-A0A7W1SUW3-F1
#
_entry.id   AF-A0A7W1SUW3-F1
#
_cell.length_a   1.000
_cell.length_b   1.000
_cell.length_c   1.000
_cell.angle_alpha   90.00
_cell.angle_beta   90.00
_cell.angle_gamma   90.00
#
_symmetry.space_group_name_H-M   'P 1'
#
loop_
_entity.id
_entity.type
_entity.pdbx_description
1 polymer ?
#
loop_
_entity_poly.entity_id
_entity_poly.type
_entity_poly.pdbx_seq_one_letter_code
_entity_poly.pdbx_strand_id
1 'polypeptide(L)'
;MEEGTAFCPNCNAPQIRVSLAGAAEPDSGAVVAGPGGSAADYAGHVHWSRSLPAVLIGGLTAALAMSLPLGGFGLGVLAAGAFAVFLYKRRTPLAHLTPVMGARLGGLAGAVGFIIFAFITSLGMALSHSAGEMRKALVEAIRQQALRNPDPQAQQVIEALNTPSGLAILLALSLAFLFIVFVVLSGLGGALGAYFTRRGDHP
;
A
#
# COMPACT_ATOMS: atom_id res chain seq x y z
N MET A 1 55.09 -3.39 5.40
CA MET A 1 54.26 -4.51 4.90
C MET A 1 53.66 -4.02 3.59
N GLU A 2 53.86 -4.72 2.49
CA GLU A 2 53.28 -4.35 1.19
C GLU A 2 51.82 -4.86 1.15
N GLU A 3 50.87 -3.93 1.07
CA GLU A 3 49.44 -4.22 0.99
C GLU A 3 49.08 -4.74 -0.41
N GLY A 4 48.50 -5.95 -0.48
CA GLY A 4 47.91 -6.48 -1.72
C GLY A 4 48.14 -7.96 -2.04
N THR A 5 48.83 -8.75 -1.21
CA THR A 5 49.07 -10.18 -1.49
C THR A 5 48.18 -11.09 -0.63
N ALA A 6 47.34 -11.92 -1.28
CA ALA A 6 46.38 -12.81 -0.61
C ALA A 6 47.05 -13.99 0.14
N PHE A 7 48.28 -14.32 -0.24
CA PHE A 7 49.08 -15.41 0.33
C PHE A 7 50.50 -14.93 0.59
N CYS A 8 51.13 -15.41 1.66
CA CYS A 8 52.52 -15.08 1.96
C CYS A 8 53.45 -15.72 0.90
N PRO A 9 54.34 -14.96 0.23
CA PRO A 9 55.18 -15.50 -0.84
C PRO A 9 56.25 -16.49 -0.36
N ASN A 10 56.57 -16.54 0.94
CA ASN A 10 57.62 -17.40 1.48
C ASN A 10 57.11 -18.79 1.94
N CYS A 11 55.84 -18.89 2.33
CA CYS A 11 55.27 -20.14 2.87
C CYS A 11 53.87 -20.48 2.33
N ASN A 12 53.34 -19.65 1.42
CA ASN A 12 52.03 -19.75 0.81
C ASN A 12 50.85 -19.84 1.80
N ALA A 13 51.05 -19.38 3.03
CA ALA A 13 50.00 -19.38 4.04
C ALA A 13 48.92 -18.32 3.70
N PRO A 14 47.62 -18.66 3.79
CA PRO A 14 46.53 -17.72 3.57
C PRO A 14 46.54 -16.64 4.67
N GLN A 15 46.69 -15.38 4.26
CA GLN A 15 46.72 -14.25 5.20
C GLN A 15 45.36 -13.54 5.32
N ILE A 16 44.34 -14.01 4.60
CA ILE A 16 42.97 -13.53 4.70
C ILE A 16 42.39 -13.99 6.04
N ARG A 17 42.33 -13.07 7.01
CA ARG A 17 41.62 -13.29 8.26
C ARG A 17 40.16 -12.91 8.06
N VAL A 18 39.28 -13.91 7.94
CA VAL A 18 37.84 -13.70 8.04
C VAL A 18 37.54 -13.43 9.50
N SER A 19 37.17 -12.21 9.85
CA SER A 19 36.67 -11.87 11.17
C SER A 19 35.33 -12.59 11.41
N LEU A 20 35.38 -13.81 11.95
CA LEU A 20 34.26 -14.31 12.74
C LEU A 20 34.18 -13.39 13.98
N ALA A 21 33.27 -12.42 13.93
CA ALA A 21 32.96 -11.57 15.07
C ALA A 21 32.41 -12.47 16.19
N GLY A 22 33.28 -12.84 17.14
CA GLY A 22 32.95 -13.76 18.21
C GLY A 22 34.13 -14.08 19.13
N ALA A 23 34.85 -13.07 19.59
CA ALA A 23 35.64 -13.13 20.83
C ALA A 23 35.89 -11.68 21.30
N ALA A 24 35.45 -11.37 22.52
CA ALA A 24 35.41 -10.04 23.09
C ALA A 24 36.77 -9.56 23.64
N GLU A 25 37.02 -8.25 23.57
CA GLU A 25 37.51 -7.41 24.68
C GLU A 25 37.26 -5.92 24.36
N PRO A 26 36.98 -5.06 25.36
CA PRO A 26 36.55 -3.68 25.15
C PRO A 26 37.77 -2.76 25.10
N ASP A 27 38.09 -2.20 23.94
CA ASP A 27 39.02 -1.07 23.85
C ASP A 27 38.31 0.17 23.32
N SER A 28 38.49 1.25 24.07
CA SER A 28 37.87 2.55 23.84
C SER A 28 38.66 3.28 22.75
N GLY A 29 38.12 3.36 21.54
CA GLY A 29 38.77 4.10 20.46
C GLY A 29 37.89 4.32 19.24
N ALA A 30 37.27 5.50 19.16
CA ALA A 30 36.74 6.16 17.97
C ALA A 30 35.89 5.30 17.00
N VAL A 31 34.57 5.30 17.24
CA VAL A 31 33.58 4.88 16.24
C VAL A 31 33.57 5.89 15.09
N VAL A 32 34.30 5.58 14.01
CA VAL A 32 34.06 6.22 12.71
C VAL A 32 32.76 5.63 12.17
N ALA A 33 31.68 6.42 12.30
CA ALA A 33 30.38 6.10 11.73
C ALA A 33 30.46 6.04 10.20
N GLY A 34 30.64 4.84 9.64
CA GLY A 34 30.39 4.57 8.22
C GLY A 34 28.88 4.55 7.95
N PRO A 35 28.40 4.99 6.77
CA PRO A 35 26.97 5.03 6.43
C PRO A 35 26.45 3.65 5.99
N GLY A 36 26.79 2.60 6.74
CA GLY A 36 26.34 1.23 6.50
C GLY A 36 25.49 0.77 7.66
N GLY A 37 24.17 0.89 7.52
CA GLY A 37 23.22 0.33 8.48
C GLY A 37 23.53 -1.14 8.71
N SER A 38 23.64 -1.53 9.98
CA SER A 38 23.96 -2.90 10.36
C SER A 38 22.85 -3.85 9.89
N ALA A 39 23.17 -5.10 9.56
CA ALA A 39 22.19 -6.15 9.25
C ALA A 39 21.10 -6.29 10.33
N ALA A 40 21.39 -5.88 11.57
CA ALA A 40 20.47 -5.86 12.70
C ALA A 40 19.41 -4.72 12.63
N ASP A 41 19.70 -3.59 12.00
CA ASP A 41 18.71 -2.51 11.79
C ASP A 41 17.61 -2.90 10.79
N TYR A 42 17.91 -3.83 9.87
CA TYR A 42 16.95 -4.33 8.89
C TYR A 42 15.92 -5.32 9.48
N ALA A 43 16.16 -5.84 10.69
CA ALA A 43 15.34 -6.89 11.28
C ALA A 43 14.05 -6.40 11.96
N GLY A 44 13.88 -5.08 12.14
CA GLY A 44 12.75 -4.53 12.92
C GLY A 44 11.99 -3.37 12.29
N HIS A 45 12.52 -2.72 11.26
CA HIS A 45 11.99 -1.45 10.77
C HIS A 45 11.69 -1.45 9.27
N VAL A 46 10.45 -1.08 8.92
CA VAL A 46 10.07 -0.82 7.53
C VAL A 46 10.85 0.41 7.05
N HIS A 47 11.68 0.24 6.01
CA HIS A 47 12.36 1.35 5.37
C HIS A 47 11.39 2.10 4.47
N TRP A 48 10.72 3.11 5.04
CA TRP A 48 9.69 3.91 4.37
C TRP A 48 10.16 4.53 3.05
N SER A 49 11.42 4.94 2.95
CA SER A 49 12.01 5.49 1.71
C SER A 49 12.02 4.49 0.56
N ARG A 50 12.22 3.20 0.84
CA ARG A 50 12.20 2.12 -0.17
C ARG A 50 10.80 1.56 -0.41
N SER A 51 9.83 1.90 0.45
CA SER A 51 8.44 1.49 0.31
C SER A 51 7.66 2.28 -0.75
N LEU A 52 8.07 3.52 -1.02
CA LEU A 52 7.39 4.43 -1.94
C LEU A 52 7.08 3.82 -3.33
N PRO A 53 8.04 3.22 -4.05
CA PRO A 53 7.77 2.67 -5.37
C PRO A 53 6.86 1.44 -5.32
N ALA A 54 6.85 0.67 -4.22
CA ALA A 54 5.95 -0.46 -4.06
C ALA A 54 4.51 0.01 -3.77
N VAL A 55 4.37 1.05 -2.93
CA VAL A 55 3.10 1.70 -2.61
C VAL A 55 2.49 2.37 -3.85
N LEU A 56 3.28 3.09 -4.65
CA LEU A 56 2.81 3.74 -5.87
C LEU A 56 2.34 2.74 -6.93
N ILE A 57 3.12 1.69 -7.19
CA ILE A 57 2.74 0.65 -8.16
C ILE A 57 1.51 -0.11 -7.65
N GLY A 58 1.48 -0.46 -6.35
CA GLY A 58 0.32 -1.07 -5.71
C GLY A 58 -0.95 -0.22 -5.84
N GLY A 59 -0.83 1.07 -5.54
CA GLY A 59 -1.94 2.03 -5.68
C GLY A 59 -2.41 2.17 -7.12
N LEU A 60 -1.50 2.24 -8.10
CA LEU A 60 -1.86 2.27 -9.52
C LEU A 60 -2.59 0.99 -9.94
N THR A 61 -2.11 -0.19 -9.49
CA THR A 61 -2.80 -1.45 -9.78
C THR A 61 -4.18 -1.52 -9.13
N ALA A 62 -4.35 -0.96 -7.92
CA ALA A 62 -5.65 -0.87 -7.26
C ALA A 62 -6.61 0.03 -8.04
N ALA A 63 -6.14 1.20 -8.50
CA ALA A 63 -6.93 2.12 -9.30
C ALA A 63 -7.39 1.49 -10.62
N LEU A 64 -6.47 0.85 -11.35
CA LEU A 64 -6.76 0.17 -12.61
C LEU A 64 -7.71 -1.02 -12.40
N ALA A 65 -7.50 -1.83 -11.36
CA ALA A 65 -8.36 -2.96 -11.06
C ALA A 65 -9.81 -2.53 -10.77
N MET A 66 -10.00 -1.36 -10.16
CA MET A 66 -11.35 -0.80 -9.92
C MET A 66 -11.99 -0.22 -11.17
N SER A 67 -11.19 0.18 -12.18
CA SER A 67 -11.70 0.63 -13.48
C SER A 67 -12.16 -0.52 -14.37
N LEU A 68 -11.76 -1.77 -14.10
CA LEU A 68 -12.22 -2.93 -14.87
C LEU A 68 -13.52 -3.51 -14.28
N PRO A 69 -14.54 -3.80 -15.11
CA PRO A 69 -15.81 -4.38 -14.64
C PRO A 69 -15.65 -5.75 -13.96
N LEU A 70 -14.55 -6.48 -14.21
CA LEU A 70 -14.22 -7.74 -13.54
C LEU A 70 -13.59 -7.58 -12.14
N GLY A 71 -13.16 -6.38 -11.72
CA GLY A 71 -12.63 -6.12 -10.38
C GLY A 71 -13.69 -5.93 -9.29
N GLY A 72 -14.97 -6.02 -9.67
CA GLY A 72 -16.13 -5.37 -9.04
C GLY A 72 -16.52 -5.73 -7.60
N PHE A 73 -15.82 -6.64 -6.92
CA PHE A 73 -16.12 -7.00 -5.53
C PHE A 73 -15.01 -6.61 -4.54
N GLY A 74 -14.14 -5.65 -4.91
CA GLY A 74 -13.02 -5.24 -4.07
C GLY A 74 -11.88 -6.26 -3.99
N LEU A 75 -12.03 -7.43 -4.64
CA LEU A 75 -10.97 -8.43 -4.81
C LEU A 75 -9.75 -7.85 -5.53
N GLY A 76 -9.97 -6.97 -6.52
CA GLY A 76 -8.89 -6.27 -7.20
C GLY A 76 -8.08 -5.37 -6.26
N VAL A 77 -8.77 -4.63 -5.38
CA VAL A 77 -8.14 -3.75 -4.38
C VAL A 77 -7.40 -4.56 -3.31
N LEU A 78 -7.97 -5.69 -2.90
CA LEU A 78 -7.33 -6.64 -2.00
C LEU A 78 -6.07 -7.24 -2.64
N ALA A 79 -6.16 -7.73 -3.88
CA ALA A 79 -5.01 -8.27 -4.61
C ALA A 79 -3.91 -7.22 -4.82
N ALA A 80 -4.28 -5.97 -5.11
CA ALA A 80 -3.33 -4.87 -5.23
C ALA A 80 -2.57 -4.59 -3.93
N GLY A 81 -3.25 -4.72 -2.77
CA GLY A 81 -2.60 -4.63 -1.45
C GLY A 81 -1.58 -5.74 -1.21
N ALA A 82 -1.92 -6.98 -1.57
CA ALA A 82 -0.99 -8.12 -1.50
C ALA A 82 0.20 -7.93 -2.47
N PHE A 83 -0.08 -7.43 -3.68
CA PHE A 83 0.92 -7.18 -4.71
C PHE A 83 1.92 -6.08 -4.29
N ALA A 84 1.46 -5.02 -3.61
CA ALA A 84 2.33 -3.99 -3.04
C ALA A 84 3.36 -4.58 -2.06
N VAL A 85 2.91 -5.49 -1.19
CA VAL A 85 3.79 -6.18 -0.22
C VAL A 85 4.75 -7.14 -0.92
N PHE A 86 4.29 -7.86 -1.94
CA PHE A 86 5.15 -8.72 -2.75
C PHE A 86 6.27 -7.92 -3.44
N LEU A 87 5.95 -6.77 -4.05
CA LEU A 87 6.93 -5.86 -4.64
C LEU A 87 7.92 -5.32 -3.60
N TYR A 88 7.44 -4.97 -2.41
CA TYR A 88 8.32 -4.53 -1.33
C TYR A 88 9.28 -5.64 -0.89
N LYS A 89 8.79 -6.86 -0.65
CA LYS A 89 9.65 -8.01 -0.30
C LYS A 89 10.66 -8.31 -1.40
N ARG A 90 10.26 -8.26 -2.68
CA ARG A 90 11.17 -8.48 -3.82
C ARG A 90 12.32 -7.47 -3.87
N ARG A 91 12.11 -6.23 -3.43
CA ARG A 91 13.14 -5.19 -3.36
C ARG A 91 13.97 -5.23 -2.07
N THR A 92 13.44 -5.83 -1.02
CA THR A 92 14.09 -5.98 0.29
C THR A 92 13.96 -7.41 0.79
N PRO A 93 14.70 -8.37 0.20
CA PRO A 93 14.55 -9.79 0.51
C PRO A 93 14.94 -10.15 1.94
N LEU A 94 15.81 -9.36 2.59
CA LEU A 94 16.21 -9.54 3.98
C LEU A 94 15.22 -8.94 5.00
N ALA A 95 14.15 -8.28 4.56
CA ALA A 95 13.20 -7.63 5.47
C ALA A 95 12.22 -8.65 6.07
N HIS A 96 12.18 -8.74 7.40
CA HIS A 96 11.20 -9.53 8.12
C HIS A 96 9.85 -8.79 8.18
N LEU A 97 8.92 -9.19 7.29
CA LEU A 97 7.59 -8.60 7.21
C LEU A 97 6.64 -9.25 8.20
N THR A 98 6.19 -8.48 9.19
CA THR A 98 5.05 -8.88 10.04
C THR A 98 3.72 -8.59 9.33
N PRO A 99 2.63 -9.33 9.64
CA PRO A 99 1.31 -9.05 9.07
C PRO A 99 0.84 -7.59 9.30
N VAL A 100 1.19 -7.00 10.45
CA VAL A 100 0.87 -5.60 10.77
C VAL A 100 1.63 -4.63 9.86
N MET A 101 2.91 -4.90 9.56
CA MET A 101 3.66 -4.11 8.60
C MET A 101 3.08 -4.23 7.18
N GLY A 102 2.69 -5.45 6.78
CA GLY A 102 1.97 -5.69 5.53
C GLY A 102 0.66 -4.92 5.44
N ALA A 103 -0.12 -4.88 6.53
CA ALA A 103 -1.35 -4.11 6.60
C ALA A 103 -1.14 -2.60 6.42
N ARG A 104 -0.11 -2.04 7.06
CA ARG A 104 0.23 -0.61 6.91
C ARG A 104 0.66 -0.28 5.48
N LEU A 105 1.49 -1.14 4.87
CA LEU A 105 2.00 -0.95 3.52
C LEU A 105 0.88 -1.08 2.48
N GLY A 106 0.02 -2.08 2.64
CA GLY A 106 -1.20 -2.26 1.84
C GLY A 106 -2.19 -1.11 2.02
N GLY A 107 -2.45 -0.67 3.25
CA GLY A 107 -3.33 0.46 3.52
C GLY A 107 -2.87 1.77 2.88
N LEU A 108 -1.56 2.05 2.90
CA LEU A 108 -0.98 3.19 2.18
C LEU A 108 -1.11 3.05 0.66
N ALA A 109 -0.92 1.84 0.12
CA ALA A 109 -1.14 1.57 -1.30
C ALA A 109 -2.62 1.79 -1.67
N GLY A 110 -3.56 1.36 -0.82
CA GLY A 110 -4.99 1.62 -0.96
C GLY A 110 -5.33 3.11 -0.94
N ALA A 111 -4.74 3.88 -0.01
CA ALA A 111 -4.93 5.33 0.06
C ALA A 111 -4.43 6.04 -1.21
N VAL A 112 -3.23 5.71 -1.67
CA VAL A 112 -2.67 6.24 -2.92
C VAL A 112 -3.53 5.80 -4.11
N GLY A 113 -3.97 4.55 -4.14
CA GLY A 113 -4.83 4.02 -5.18
C GLY A 113 -6.18 4.73 -5.26
N PHE A 114 -6.78 5.08 -4.11
CA PHE A 114 -7.99 5.88 -4.08
C PHE A 114 -7.77 7.29 -4.64
N ILE A 115 -6.67 7.95 -4.31
CA ILE A 115 -6.35 9.29 -4.85
C ILE A 115 -6.20 9.22 -6.37
N ILE A 116 -5.46 8.24 -6.89
CA ILE A 116 -5.27 8.03 -8.33
C ILE A 116 -6.62 7.73 -9.00
N PHE A 117 -7.42 6.83 -8.41
CA PHE A 117 -8.74 6.48 -8.92
C PHE A 117 -9.67 7.70 -8.97
N ALA A 118 -9.80 8.43 -7.87
CA ALA A 118 -10.61 9.63 -7.77
C ALA A 118 -10.19 10.67 -8.81
N PHE A 119 -8.87 10.86 -9.01
CA PHE A 119 -8.35 11.77 -10.02
C PHE A 119 -8.69 11.33 -11.45
N ILE A 120 -8.46 10.06 -11.79
CA ILE A 120 -8.77 9.50 -13.13
C ILE A 120 -10.27 9.59 -13.41
N THR A 121 -11.11 9.17 -12.46
CA THR A 121 -12.57 9.20 -12.62
C THR A 121 -13.08 10.64 -12.71
N SER A 122 -12.58 11.56 -11.88
CA SER A 122 -12.93 12.98 -11.94
C SER A 122 -12.53 13.61 -13.27
N LEU A 123 -11.32 13.32 -13.76
CA LEU A 123 -10.84 13.84 -15.04
C LEU A 123 -11.65 13.25 -16.21
N GLY A 124 -11.95 11.95 -16.17
CA GLY A 124 -12.80 11.29 -17.16
C GLY A 124 -14.21 11.89 -17.22
N MET A 125 -14.82 12.18 -16.07
CA MET A 125 -16.13 12.86 -16.00
C MET A 125 -16.07 14.29 -16.54
N ALA A 126 -15.01 15.04 -16.23
CA ALA A 126 -14.85 16.41 -16.70
C ALA A 126 -14.67 16.47 -18.23
N LEU A 127 -13.88 15.56 -18.80
CA LEU A 127 -13.61 15.51 -20.24
C LEU A 127 -14.81 15.00 -21.05
N SER A 128 -15.59 14.07 -20.51
CA SER A 128 -16.72 13.44 -21.23
C SER A 128 -18.03 14.23 -21.19
N HIS A 129 -18.10 15.37 -20.48
CA HIS A 129 -19.36 16.10 -20.21
C HIS A 129 -20.48 15.24 -19.57
N SER A 130 -20.16 14.01 -19.13
CA SER A 130 -21.10 13.05 -18.55
C SER A 130 -21.53 13.41 -17.12
N ALA A 131 -20.93 14.44 -16.52
CA ALA A 131 -21.29 14.92 -15.19
C ALA A 131 -22.78 15.25 -15.05
N GLY A 132 -23.39 15.82 -16.11
CA GLY A 132 -24.84 16.09 -16.13
C GLY A 132 -25.68 14.83 -16.21
N GLU A 133 -25.21 13.79 -16.90
CA GLU A 133 -25.89 12.52 -17.09
C GLU A 133 -25.82 11.65 -15.84
N MET A 134 -24.66 11.62 -15.18
CA MET A 134 -24.47 10.96 -13.89
C MET A 134 -25.34 11.60 -12.79
N ARG A 135 -25.45 12.93 -12.78
CA ARG A 135 -26.37 13.65 -11.87
C ARG A 135 -27.83 13.24 -12.12
N LYS A 136 -28.25 13.13 -13.38
CA LYS A 136 -29.61 12.68 -13.72
C LYS A 136 -29.85 11.25 -13.26
N ALA A 137 -28.91 10.34 -13.51
CA ALA A 137 -29.00 8.95 -13.07
C ALA A 137 -29.10 8.83 -11.53
N LEU A 138 -28.32 9.63 -10.80
CA LEU A 138 -28.37 9.66 -9.33
C LEU A 138 -29.71 10.18 -8.80
N VAL A 139 -30.21 11.30 -9.34
CA VAL A 139 -31.52 11.85 -8.95
C VAL A 139 -32.64 10.85 -9.26
N GLU A 140 -32.57 10.17 -10.40
CA GLU A 140 -33.56 9.15 -10.77
C GLU A 140 -33.53 7.94 -9.81
N ALA A 141 -32.35 7.46 -9.43
CA ALA A 141 -32.21 6.39 -8.43
C ALA A 141 -32.79 6.79 -7.07
N ILE A 142 -32.57 8.04 -6.63
CA ILE A 142 -33.12 8.59 -5.39
C ILE A 142 -34.66 8.66 -5.47
N ARG A 143 -35.21 9.11 -6.61
CA ARG A 143 -36.68 9.14 -6.83
C ARG A 143 -37.30 7.75 -6.84
N GLN A 144 -36.64 6.77 -7.45
CA GLN A 144 -37.11 5.38 -7.43
C GLN A 144 -37.15 4.79 -6.02
N GLN A 145 -36.18 5.15 -5.16
CA GLN A 145 -36.18 4.77 -3.75
C GLN A 145 -37.32 5.48 -2.98
N ALA A 146 -37.60 6.74 -3.30
CA ALA A 146 -38.71 7.51 -2.71
C ALA A 146 -40.08 6.87 -2.97
N LEU A 147 -40.32 6.45 -4.22
CA LEU A 147 -41.57 5.81 -4.62
C LEU A 147 -41.79 4.45 -3.94
N ARG A 148 -40.71 3.79 -3.51
CA ARG A 148 -40.76 2.52 -2.78
C ARG A 148 -40.94 2.68 -1.28
N ASN A 149 -40.80 3.89 -0.74
CA ASN A 149 -40.87 4.12 0.70
C ASN A 149 -42.03 5.07 1.07
N PRO A 150 -43.14 4.56 1.64
CA PRO A 150 -44.29 5.37 2.05
C PRO A 150 -44.08 6.13 3.37
N ASP A 151 -42.93 5.95 4.04
CA ASP A 151 -42.65 6.58 5.32
C ASP A 151 -42.41 8.10 5.16
N PRO A 152 -43.21 8.98 5.81
CA PRO A 152 -43.06 10.43 5.70
C PRO A 152 -41.71 10.94 6.22
N GLN A 153 -41.07 10.25 7.17
CA GLN A 153 -39.76 10.66 7.68
C GLN A 153 -38.65 10.37 6.65
N ALA A 154 -38.77 9.26 5.93
CA ALA A 154 -37.83 8.92 4.85
C ALA A 154 -37.96 9.85 3.64
N GLN A 155 -39.18 10.30 3.33
CA GLN A 155 -39.42 11.27 2.24
C GLN A 155 -38.73 12.61 2.51
N GLN A 156 -38.75 13.10 3.75
CA GLN A 156 -38.04 14.34 4.13
C GLN A 156 -36.53 14.22 3.94
N VAL A 157 -35.94 13.07 4.30
CA VAL A 157 -34.50 12.81 4.10
C VAL A 157 -34.17 12.75 2.61
N ILE A 158 -34.97 12.06 1.82
CA ILE A 158 -34.80 11.93 0.36
C ILE A 158 -34.91 13.29 -0.33
N GLU A 159 -35.84 14.15 0.10
CA GLU A 159 -36.01 15.49 -0.44
C GLU A 159 -34.84 16.40 -0.05
N ALA A 160 -34.35 16.30 1.18
CA ALA A 160 -33.12 16.96 1.62
C ALA A 160 -31.90 16.51 0.78
N LEU A 161 -31.80 15.22 0.45
CA LEU A 161 -30.73 14.67 -0.40
C LEU A 161 -30.80 15.14 -1.87
N ASN A 162 -31.99 15.49 -2.38
CA ASN A 162 -32.16 16.03 -3.73
C ASN A 162 -31.69 17.48 -3.88
N THR A 163 -31.42 18.19 -2.77
CA THR A 163 -30.88 19.55 -2.81
C THR A 163 -29.42 19.57 -3.30
N PRO A 164 -28.92 20.69 -3.86
CA PRO A 164 -27.52 20.80 -4.27
C PRO A 164 -26.52 20.53 -3.14
N SER A 165 -26.83 20.98 -1.92
CA SER A 165 -26.03 20.71 -0.71
C SER A 165 -26.16 19.26 -0.26
N GLY A 166 -27.36 18.67 -0.30
CA GLY A 166 -27.59 17.25 0.01
C GLY A 166 -26.82 16.30 -0.90
N LEU A 167 -26.81 16.58 -2.21
CA LEU A 167 -26.00 15.82 -3.17
C LEU A 167 -24.50 15.91 -2.89
N ALA A 168 -24.00 17.11 -2.54
CA ALA A 168 -22.59 17.28 -2.18
C ALA A 168 -22.22 16.47 -0.93
N ILE A 169 -23.08 16.47 0.10
CA ILE A 169 -22.89 15.67 1.31
C ILE A 169 -22.92 14.17 0.99
N LEU A 170 -23.89 13.72 0.18
CA LEU A 170 -23.99 12.32 -0.22
C LEU A 170 -22.76 11.86 -1.01
N LEU A 171 -22.26 12.69 -1.93
CA LEU A 171 -21.02 12.43 -2.65
C LEU A 171 -19.80 12.40 -1.72
N ALA A 172 -19.71 13.34 -0.78
CA ALA A 172 -18.62 13.35 0.20
C ALA A 172 -18.64 12.10 1.08
N LEU A 173 -19.82 11.68 1.55
CA LEU A 173 -20.00 10.46 2.34
C LEU A 173 -19.67 9.21 1.53
N SER A 174 -20.08 9.13 0.26
CA SER A 174 -19.77 7.99 -0.59
C SER A 174 -18.28 7.90 -0.92
N LEU A 175 -17.62 9.03 -1.17
CA LEU A 175 -16.16 9.08 -1.34
C LEU A 175 -15.43 8.67 -0.06
N ALA A 176 -15.86 9.17 1.10
CA ALA A 176 -15.26 8.80 2.38
C ALA A 176 -15.43 7.30 2.67
N PHE A 177 -16.62 6.75 2.43
CA PHE A 177 -16.88 5.32 2.54
C PHE A 177 -15.99 4.52 1.59
N LEU A 178 -15.90 4.92 0.32
CA LEU A 178 -15.05 4.24 -0.67
C LEU A 178 -13.56 4.31 -0.29
N PHE A 179 -13.08 5.44 0.23
CA PHE A 179 -11.72 5.57 0.75
C PHE A 179 -11.45 4.56 1.86
N ILE A 180 -12.37 4.42 2.83
CA ILE A 180 -12.25 3.44 3.91
C ILE A 180 -12.17 2.03 3.34
N VAL A 181 -13.06 1.69 2.39
CA VAL A 181 -13.04 0.37 1.71
C VAL A 181 -11.69 0.12 1.04
N PHE A 182 -11.12 1.10 0.35
CA PHE A 182 -9.82 0.98 -0.29
C PHE A 182 -8.71 0.69 0.72
N VAL A 183 -8.64 1.47 1.80
CA VAL A 183 -7.62 1.31 2.84
C VAL A 183 -7.76 -0.03 3.56
N VAL A 184 -8.99 -0.41 3.94
CA VAL A 184 -9.24 -1.64 4.68
C VAL A 184 -8.97 -2.88 3.82
N LEU A 185 -9.52 -2.96 2.60
CA LEU A 185 -9.32 -4.12 1.73
C LEU A 185 -7.85 -4.25 1.29
N SER A 186 -7.20 -3.14 0.94
CA SER A 186 -5.80 -3.17 0.56
C SER A 186 -4.89 -3.48 1.75
N GLY A 187 -5.24 -3.00 2.94
CA GLY A 187 -4.58 -3.39 4.20
C GLY A 187 -4.72 -4.88 4.50
N LEU A 188 -5.92 -5.44 4.36
CA LEU A 188 -6.15 -6.89 4.52
C LEU A 188 -5.34 -7.69 3.49
N GLY A 189 -5.34 -7.25 2.23
CA GLY A 189 -4.50 -7.84 1.18
C GLY A 189 -3.01 -7.81 1.51
N GLY A 190 -2.52 -6.67 1.99
CA GLY A 190 -1.13 -6.52 2.41
C GLY A 190 -0.75 -7.40 3.60
N ALA A 191 -1.64 -7.53 4.59
CA ALA A 191 -1.43 -8.44 5.72
C ALA A 191 -1.33 -9.91 5.28
N LEU A 192 -2.23 -10.33 4.39
CA LEU A 192 -2.21 -11.66 3.78
C LEU A 192 -0.94 -11.88 2.95
N GLY A 193 -0.54 -10.89 2.15
CA GLY A 193 0.70 -10.93 1.36
C GLY A 193 1.95 -11.12 2.23
N ALA A 194 2.04 -10.42 3.37
CA ALA A 194 3.11 -10.57 4.34
C ALA A 194 3.10 -11.97 5.00
N TYR A 195 1.92 -12.49 5.33
CA TYR A 195 1.78 -13.82 5.91
C TYR A 195 2.26 -14.93 4.97
N PHE A 196 1.80 -14.92 3.71
CA PHE A 196 2.19 -15.95 2.74
C PHE A 196 3.68 -15.89 2.39
N THR A 197 4.23 -14.68 2.28
CA THR A 197 5.66 -14.55 1.99
C THR A 197 6.53 -14.98 3.15
N ARG A 198 6.11 -14.85 4.41
CA ARG A 198 6.88 -15.36 5.58
C ARG A 198 6.89 -16.89 5.64
N ARG A 199 5.79 -17.54 5.25
CA ARG A 199 5.69 -19.01 5.27
C ARG A 199 6.63 -19.68 4.26
N GLY A 200 6.92 -19.02 3.14
CA GLY A 200 7.85 -19.52 2.13
C GLY A 200 9.33 -19.45 2.53
N ASP A 201 9.68 -18.72 3.61
CA ASP A 201 11.05 -18.60 4.09
C ASP A 201 11.42 -19.70 5.12
N HIS A 202 10.45 -20.55 5.51
CA HIS A 202 10.67 -21.70 6.40
C HIS A 202 10.54 -23.00 5.58
N PRO A 203 11.65 -23.68 5.23
CA PRO A 203 11.64 -25.01 4.63
C PRO A 203 11.19 -26.09 5.62
#